data_AF-A0A2N6EB66-F1
#
_entry.id   AF-A0A2N6EB66-F1
#
_cell.length_a   1.000
_cell.length_b   1.000
_cell.length_c   1.000
_cell.angle_alpha   90.00
_cell.angle_beta   90.00
_cell.angle_gamma   90.00
#
_symmetry.space_group_name_H-M   'P 1'
#
loop_
_entity.id
_entity.type
_entity.pdbx_description
1 polymer ?
#
loop_
_entity_poly.entity_id
_entity_poly.type
_entity_poly.pdbx_seq_one_letter_code
_entity_poly.pdbx_strand_id
1 'polypeptide(L)'
;MTQIHPTIRTMTWNEAREFGLLNRGLLMDYDCISYRLSAGTTDDIHTFKSGATLFVLTVNTRLDYIGFDAYIGKEEDPIDSIFLQDSHAIEEVLGRAWRSMSITAIASILANQFA
;
A
#
# COMPACT_ATOMS: atom_id res chain seq x y z
N MET A 1 10.89 9.69 -5.20
CA MET A 1 10.13 8.89 -4.21
C MET A 1 11.09 8.48 -3.09
N THR A 2 10.72 8.76 -1.84
CA THR A 2 11.57 8.51 -0.66
C THR A 2 10.86 7.57 0.29
N GLN A 3 11.54 6.52 0.75
CA GLN A 3 10.96 5.60 1.73
C GLN A 3 10.81 6.30 3.09
N ILE A 4 9.68 6.08 3.73
CA ILE A 4 9.37 6.55 5.08
C ILE A 4 8.95 5.37 5.95
N HIS A 5 8.89 5.57 7.27
CA HIS A 5 8.52 4.53 8.24
C HIS A 5 7.49 5.07 9.25
N PRO A 6 6.25 5.36 8.80
CA PRO A 6 5.16 5.73 9.68
C PRO A 6 4.78 4.56 10.59
N THR A 7 4.00 4.84 11.63
CA THR A 7 3.46 3.79 12.48
C THR A 7 2.36 3.06 11.73
N ILE A 8 2.51 1.76 11.53
CA ILE A 8 1.44 0.90 11.02
C ILE A 8 0.95 0.04 12.17
N ARG A 9 -0.37 0.03 12.39
CA ARG A 9 -1.00 -0.70 13.50
C ARG A 9 -2.31 -1.34 13.06
N THR A 10 -2.70 -2.39 13.78
CA THR A 10 -4.04 -2.95 13.66
C THR A 10 -5.07 -1.99 14.24
N MET A 11 -6.19 -1.83 13.55
CA MET A 11 -7.36 -1.12 14.07
C MET A 11 -7.84 -1.73 15.38
N THR A 12 -8.35 -0.91 16.27
CA THR A 12 -9.22 -1.35 17.35
C THR A 12 -10.56 -1.85 16.79
N TRP A 13 -11.32 -2.61 17.58
CA TRP A 13 -12.67 -3.05 17.19
C TRP A 13 -13.68 -1.89 17.09
N ASN A 14 -13.39 -0.74 17.72
CA ASN A 14 -14.26 0.43 17.61
C ASN A 14 -14.02 1.13 16.27
N GLU A 15 -12.76 1.42 15.94
CA GLU A 15 -12.37 1.97 14.63
C GLU A 15 -12.89 1.08 13.48
N ALA A 16 -12.68 -0.24 13.56
CA ALA A 16 -13.20 -1.16 12.54
C ALA A 16 -14.73 -1.07 12.36
N ARG A 17 -15.48 -0.90 13.46
CA ARG A 17 -16.94 -0.75 13.42
C ARG A 17 -17.38 0.60 12.87
N GLU A 18 -16.66 1.67 13.17
CA GLU A 18 -16.89 3.01 12.60
C GLU A 18 -16.74 2.98 11.08
N PHE A 19 -15.79 2.18 10.56
CA PHE A 19 -15.61 1.94 9.13
C PHE A 19 -16.54 0.87 8.53
N GLY A 20 -17.46 0.29 9.32
CA GLY A 20 -18.37 -0.75 8.85
C GLY A 20 -17.69 -2.09 8.52
N LEU A 21 -16.49 -2.34 9.04
CA LEU A 21 -15.71 -3.55 8.78
C LEU A 21 -16.06 -4.68 9.76
N LEU A 22 -16.03 -5.92 9.26
CA LEU A 22 -16.24 -7.13 10.05
C LEU A 22 -14.93 -7.67 10.65
N ASN A 23 -13.79 -7.15 10.22
CA ASN A 23 -12.45 -7.52 10.66
C ASN A 23 -11.63 -6.27 11.01
N ARG A 24 -10.57 -6.47 11.81
CA ARG A 24 -9.62 -5.39 12.14
C ARG A 24 -8.63 -5.24 11.00
N GLY A 25 -8.81 -4.20 10.18
CA GLY A 25 -7.87 -3.78 9.18
C GLY A 25 -6.61 -3.13 9.77
N LEU A 26 -5.81 -2.51 8.90
CA LEU A 26 -4.61 -1.77 9.29
C LEU A 26 -4.82 -0.27 9.10
N LEU A 27 -4.19 0.51 9.99
CA LEU A 27 -4.05 1.95 9.89
C LEU A 27 -2.57 2.31 9.77
N MET A 28 -2.28 3.31 8.94
CA MET A 28 -1.01 4.00 8.89
C MET A 28 -1.19 5.39 9.51
N ASP A 29 -0.50 5.64 10.62
CA ASP A 29 -0.48 6.94 11.27
C ASP A 29 0.72 7.76 10.77
N TYR A 30 0.44 8.88 10.08
CA TYR A 30 1.44 9.79 9.56
C TYR A 30 0.98 11.24 9.71
N ASP A 31 1.83 12.10 10.29
CA ASP A 31 1.57 13.54 10.47
C ASP A 31 0.20 13.86 11.13
N CYS A 32 -0.11 13.14 12.21
CA CYS A 32 -1.37 13.25 12.96
C CYS A 32 -2.64 12.88 12.18
N ILE A 33 -2.50 12.15 11.07
CA ILE A 33 -3.60 11.60 10.27
C ILE A 33 -3.47 10.07 10.26
N SER A 34 -4.60 9.38 10.35
CA SER A 34 -4.69 7.93 10.26
C SER A 34 -5.30 7.54 8.92
N TYR A 35 -4.54 6.81 8.10
CA TYR A 35 -4.96 6.34 6.79
C TYR A 35 -5.31 4.86 6.86
N ARG A 36 -6.45 4.47 6.29
CA ARG A 36 -6.84 3.06 6.15
C ARG A 36 -6.02 2.39 5.07
N LEU A 37 -5.37 1.29 5.42
CA LEU A 37 -4.63 0.48 4.47
C LEU A 37 -5.51 -0.62 3.90
N SER A 38 -5.39 -0.86 2.59
CA SER A 38 -5.97 -2.02 1.92
C SER A 38 -5.24 -3.33 2.28
N ALA A 39 -4.04 -3.22 2.86
CA ALA A 39 -3.20 -4.34 3.26
C ALA A 39 -3.80 -5.17 4.40
N GLY A 40 -3.58 -6.47 4.32
CA GLY A 40 -3.74 -7.44 5.38
C GLY A 40 -2.58 -7.47 6.37
N THR A 41 -2.84 -8.07 7.53
CA THR A 41 -1.91 -8.13 8.68
C THR A 41 -0.68 -9.02 8.45
N THR A 42 -0.65 -9.79 7.36
CA THR A 42 0.45 -10.71 7.02
C THR A 42 1.26 -10.25 5.82
N ASP A 43 0.97 -9.06 5.28
CA ASP A 43 1.65 -8.54 4.11
C ASP A 43 2.93 -7.81 4.48
N ASP A 44 3.88 -7.79 3.55
CA ASP A 44 5.05 -6.93 3.64
C ASP A 44 4.67 -5.54 3.13
N ILE A 45 4.64 -4.56 4.03
CA ILE A 45 4.17 -3.20 3.75
C ILE A 45 5.35 -2.23 3.72
N HIS A 46 5.42 -1.45 2.66
CA HIS A 46 6.47 -0.45 2.44
C HIS A 46 5.84 0.88 2.05
N THR A 47 6.22 1.93 2.76
CA THR A 47 5.61 3.26 2.62
C THR A 47 6.58 4.27 2.04
N PHE A 48 6.10 5.10 1.13
CA PHE A 48 6.89 6.10 0.43
C PHE A 48 6.20 7.46 0.42
N LYS A 49 6.99 8.52 0.25
CA LYS A 49 6.51 9.88 0.03
C LYS A 49 7.08 10.45 -1.27
N SER A 50 6.24 11.15 -2.03
CA SER A 50 6.66 11.95 -3.18
C SER A 50 5.84 13.24 -3.21
N GLY A 51 6.47 14.37 -2.88
CA GLY A 51 5.74 15.62 -2.71
C GLY A 51 4.69 15.52 -1.60
N ALA A 52 3.43 15.81 -1.94
CA ALA A 52 2.28 15.71 -1.04
C ALA A 52 1.63 14.30 -1.00
N THR A 53 2.06 13.40 -1.88
CA THR A 53 1.47 12.06 -2.00
C THR A 53 2.22 11.05 -1.14
N LEU A 54 1.46 10.25 -0.40
CA LEU A 54 1.94 9.04 0.26
C LEU A 54 1.59 7.84 -0.60
N PHE A 55 2.51 6.89 -0.69
CA PHE A 55 2.29 5.63 -1.37
C PHE A 55 2.51 4.48 -0.41
N VAL A 56 1.67 3.46 -0.50
CA VAL A 56 1.79 2.22 0.28
C VAL A 56 1.88 1.06 -0.69
N LEU A 57 3.06 0.45 -0.76
CA LEU A 57 3.32 -0.77 -1.49
C LEU A 57 3.13 -1.96 -0.55
N THR A 58 2.21 -2.84 -0.93
CA THR A 58 1.88 -4.07 -0.22
C THR A 58 2.35 -5.23 -1.08
N VAL A 59 3.19 -6.11 -0.53
CA VAL A 59 3.67 -7.31 -1.22
C VAL A 59 3.25 -8.54 -0.41
N ASN A 60 2.56 -9.47 -1.04
CA ASN A 60 2.26 -10.76 -0.45
C ASN A 60 2.73 -11.89 -1.36
N THR A 61 3.84 -12.51 -0.99
CA THR A 61 4.43 -13.63 -1.74
C THR A 61 3.69 -14.95 -1.56
N ARG A 62 2.86 -15.08 -0.52
CA ARG A 62 2.08 -16.30 -0.24
C ARG A 62 0.80 -16.36 -1.07
N LEU A 63 0.16 -15.21 -1.27
CA LEU A 63 -1.04 -15.03 -2.08
C LEU A 63 -0.71 -14.50 -3.49
N ASP A 64 0.57 -14.30 -3.77
CA ASP A 64 1.13 -13.84 -5.05
C ASP A 64 0.44 -12.59 -5.58
N TYR A 65 0.45 -11.51 -4.79
CA TYR A 65 -0.09 -10.22 -5.21
C TYR A 65 0.78 -9.04 -4.79
N ILE A 66 0.63 -7.93 -5.52
CA ILE A 66 1.15 -6.61 -5.19
C ILE A 66 0.00 -5.60 -5.19
N GLY A 67 -0.16 -4.87 -4.10
CA GLY A 67 -1.02 -3.70 -4.01
C GLY A 67 -0.20 -2.42 -3.94
N PHE A 68 -0.65 -1.35 -4.59
CA PHE A 68 0.00 -0.03 -4.52
C PHE A 68 -1.06 1.05 -4.41
N ASP A 69 -1.17 1.62 -3.21
CA ASP A 69 -2.19 2.60 -2.85
C ASP A 69 -1.57 4.01 -2.77
N ALA A 70 -2.28 5.02 -3.27
CA ALA A 70 -1.89 6.43 -3.20
C ALA A 70 -2.84 7.22 -2.30
N TYR A 71 -2.29 8.09 -1.45
CA TYR A 71 -3.04 8.94 -0.52
C TYR A 71 -2.58 10.39 -0.62
N ILE A 72 -3.50 11.34 -0.45
CA ILE A 72 -3.21 12.79 -0.42
C ILE A 72 -4.01 13.46 0.69
N GLY A 73 -3.35 14.41 1.39
CA GLY A 73 -4.04 15.28 2.35
C GLY A 73 -4.61 14.50 3.53
N LYS A 74 -5.91 14.69 3.80
CA LYS A 74 -6.63 14.08 4.93
C LYS A 74 -7.64 13.02 4.50
N GLU A 75 -7.57 12.57 3.26
CA GLU A 75 -8.38 11.45 2.76
C GLU A 75 -7.93 10.19 3.53
N GLU A 76 -8.84 9.59 4.29
CA GLU A 76 -8.54 8.38 5.08
C GLU A 76 -8.35 7.15 4.16
N ASP A 77 -9.01 7.16 3.00
CA ASP A 77 -8.94 6.14 1.98
C ASP A 77 -7.97 6.49 0.85
N PRO A 78 -7.43 5.49 0.14
CA PRO A 78 -6.59 5.76 -1.02
C PRO A 78 -7.40 6.48 -2.10
N ILE A 79 -6.79 7.50 -2.70
CA ILE A 79 -7.35 8.26 -3.81
C ILE A 79 -7.23 7.51 -5.15
N ASP A 80 -6.26 6.58 -5.23
CA ASP A 80 -6.05 5.70 -6.37
C ASP A 80 -5.27 4.45 -5.91
N SER A 81 -5.48 3.33 -6.60
CA SER A 81 -4.94 2.03 -6.22
C SER A 81 -4.65 1.16 -7.45
N ILE A 82 -3.49 0.50 -7.43
CA ILE A 82 -3.15 -0.57 -8.37
C ILE A 82 -3.15 -1.89 -7.60
N PHE A 83 -3.79 -2.91 -8.15
CA PHE A 83 -3.78 -4.26 -7.61
C PHE A 83 -3.41 -5.26 -8.69
N LEU A 84 -2.27 -5.92 -8.52
CA LEU A 84 -1.73 -6.94 -9.42
C LEU A 84 -1.82 -8.28 -8.71
N GLN A 85 -2.73 -9.14 -9.16
CA GLN A 85 -2.90 -10.48 -8.65
C GLN A 85 -2.24 -11.46 -9.62
N ASP A 86 -1.54 -12.46 -9.07
CA ASP A 86 -0.83 -13.51 -9.76
C ASP A 86 0.40 -13.08 -10.58
N SER A 87 1.27 -14.06 -10.83
CA SER A 87 2.50 -13.87 -11.61
C SER A 87 2.28 -13.26 -13.00
N HIS A 88 1.15 -13.51 -13.68
CA HIS A 88 0.95 -13.00 -15.03
C HIS A 88 0.76 -11.49 -15.00
N ALA A 89 -0.16 -10.97 -14.17
CA ALA A 89 -0.40 -9.53 -14.06
C ALA A 89 0.82 -8.79 -13.52
N ILE A 90 1.52 -9.38 -12.54
CA ILE A 90 2.73 -8.77 -11.97
C ILE A 90 3.84 -8.69 -13.02
N GLU A 91 4.07 -9.76 -13.78
CA GLU A 91 5.14 -9.79 -14.79
C GLU A 91 4.84 -8.92 -16.01
N GLU A 92 3.56 -8.72 -16.35
CA GLU A 92 3.17 -7.79 -17.42
C GLU A 92 3.58 -6.35 -17.09
N VAL A 93 3.44 -5.94 -15.83
CA VAL A 93 3.73 -4.56 -15.38
C VAL A 93 5.19 -4.39 -14.95
N LEU A 94 5.74 -5.32 -14.16
CA LEU A 94 7.06 -5.20 -13.55
C LEU A 94 8.15 -6.03 -14.23
N GLY A 95 7.78 -6.90 -15.18
CA GLY A 95 8.69 -7.83 -15.84
C GLY A 95 9.00 -9.08 -15.01
N ARG A 96 9.54 -10.11 -15.68
CA ARG A 96 9.86 -11.43 -15.09
C ARG A 96 10.85 -11.39 -13.92
N ALA A 97 11.71 -10.39 -13.89
CA ALA A 97 12.75 -10.25 -12.88
C ALA A 97 12.31 -9.43 -11.65
N TRP A 98 11.01 -9.11 -11.52
CA TRP A 98 10.51 -8.20 -10.49
C TRP A 98 10.91 -8.58 -9.06
N ARG A 99 10.98 -9.90 -8.76
CA ARG A 99 11.38 -10.40 -7.43
C ARG A 99 12.82 -10.04 -7.04
N SER A 100 13.66 -9.68 -8.01
CA SER A 100 15.04 -9.23 -7.79
C SER A 100 15.18 -7.70 -7.74
N MET A 101 14.10 -6.98 -8.02
CA MET A 101 14.11 -5.52 -8.00
C MET A 101 14.07 -5.00 -6.57
N SER A 102 14.66 -3.83 -6.35
CA SER A 102 14.47 -3.14 -5.08
C SER A 102 13.02 -2.68 -4.96
N ILE A 103 12.52 -2.66 -3.73
CA ILE A 103 11.17 -2.20 -3.41
C ILE A 103 10.93 -0.77 -3.91
N THR A 104 11.95 0.10 -3.82
CA THR A 104 11.92 1.46 -4.35
C THR A 104 11.79 1.50 -5.88
N ALA A 105 12.43 0.57 -6.61
CA ALA A 105 12.29 0.49 -8.05
C ALA A 105 10.88 0.04 -8.45
N ILE A 106 10.33 -0.96 -7.76
CA ILE A 106 8.93 -1.41 -7.94
C ILE A 106 7.97 -0.24 -7.72
N ALA A 107 8.07 0.43 -6.57
CA ALA A 107 7.21 1.56 -6.24
C ALA A 107 7.32 2.70 -7.27
N SER A 108 8.52 2.99 -7.77
CA SER A 108 8.73 4.03 -8.79
C SER A 108 8.07 3.67 -10.14
N ILE A 109 8.10 2.40 -10.55
CA ILE A 109 7.43 1.95 -11.78
C ILE A 109 5.92 2.07 -11.63
N LEU A 110 5.37 1.61 -10.50
CA LEU A 110 3.94 1.63 -10.25
C LEU A 110 3.40 3.06 -10.12
N ALA A 111 4.15 3.98 -9.50
CA ALA A 111 3.73 5.37 -9.42
C ALA A 111 3.67 6.09 -10.77
N ASN A 112 4.42 5.62 -11.78
CA ASN A 112 4.32 6.13 -13.15
C ASN A 112 3.08 5.59 -13.91
N GLN A 113 2.31 4.68 -13.29
CA GLN A 113 1.05 4.18 -13.87
C GLN A 113 -0.18 4.99 -13.42
N PHE A 114 -0.05 5.79 -12.36
CA PHE A 114 -1.09 6.74 -11.98
C PHE A 114 -1.14 7.91 -12.98
N ALA A 115 -2.35 8.33 -13.35
CA ALA A 115 -2.61 9.36 -14.37
C ALA A 115 -2.33 10.79 -13.87
#